data_AF-A0A916FJQ6-F1
#
_entry.id   AF-A0A916FJQ6-F1
#
_cell.length_a   1.000
_cell.length_b   1.000
_cell.length_c   1.000
_cell.angle_alpha   90.00
_cell.angle_beta   90.00
_cell.angle_gamma   90.00
#
_symmetry.space_group_name_H-M   'P 1'
#
loop_
_entity.id
_entity.type
_entity.pdbx_description
1 polymer ?
#
loop_
_entity_poly.entity_id
_entity_poly.type
_entity_poly.pdbx_seq_one_letter_code
_entity_poly.pdbx_strand_id
1 'polypeptide(L)'
;MKRLFKQEPPPATAQQIDAEREQRVAARDRVSYSYGVFWMKTARLWDKPRREAVAQHLTALLNSPDFDANFYQRTYTLEDVDGAHAGASLLALWKVLRALRDE
;
A
#
# COMPACT_ATOMS: atom_id res chain seq x y z
N MET A 1 -53.73 -8.30 6.41
CA MET A 1 -52.30 -8.35 6.79
C MET A 1 -51.46 -8.50 5.53
N LYS A 2 -50.72 -7.46 5.11
CA LYS A 2 -49.78 -7.55 3.97
C LYS A 2 -48.43 -8.04 4.49
N ARG A 3 -48.01 -9.24 4.10
CA ARG A 3 -46.67 -9.76 4.41
C ARG A 3 -45.64 -9.00 3.57
N LEU A 4 -44.76 -8.27 4.23
CA LEU A 4 -43.62 -7.60 3.61
C LEU A 4 -42.55 -8.65 3.30
N PHE A 5 -42.56 -9.18 2.08
CA PHE A 5 -41.48 -10.03 1.60
C PHE A 5 -40.26 -9.15 1.35
N LYS A 6 -39.24 -9.30 2.19
CA LYS A 6 -37.92 -8.71 1.96
C LYS A 6 -37.30 -9.50 0.80
N GLN A 7 -37.39 -8.98 -0.42
CA GLN A 7 -36.70 -9.57 -1.57
C GLN A 7 -35.20 -9.47 -1.30
N GLU A 8 -34.50 -10.60 -1.26
CA GLU A 8 -33.05 -10.62 -1.30
C GLU A 8 -32.59 -10.12 -2.67
N PRO A 9 -31.57 -9.27 -2.74
CA PRO A 9 -31.05 -8.80 -4.02
C PRO A 9 -30.57 -10.01 -4.83
N PRO A 10 -30.83 -10.03 -6.16
CA PRO A 10 -30.35 -11.12 -7.01
C PRO A 10 -28.82 -11.21 -6.94
N PRO A 11 -28.24 -12.42 -7.02
CA PRO A 11 -26.79 -12.59 -7.02
C PRO A 11 -26.17 -11.84 -8.21
N ALA A 12 -25.03 -11.20 -7.96
CA ALA A 12 -24.29 -10.47 -8.99
C ALA A 12 -23.92 -11.40 -10.16
N THR A 13 -24.04 -10.88 -11.38
CA THR A 13 -23.62 -11.62 -12.58
C THR A 13 -22.09 -11.72 -12.64
N ALA A 14 -21.55 -12.72 -13.35
CA ALA A 14 -20.10 -12.87 -13.53
C ALA A 14 -19.44 -11.58 -14.04
N GLN A 15 -20.10 -10.86 -14.97
CA GLN A 15 -19.63 -9.58 -15.50
C GLN A 15 -19.53 -8.48 -14.44
N GLN A 16 -20.44 -8.46 -13.47
CA GLN A 16 -20.40 -7.49 -12.36
C GLN A 16 -19.24 -7.79 -11.40
N ILE A 17 -18.97 -9.07 -11.14
CA ILE A 17 -17.86 -9.52 -10.30
C ILE A 17 -16.51 -9.16 -10.94
N ASP A 18 -16.37 -9.37 -12.25
CA ASP A 18 -15.15 -9.04 -12.99
C ASP A 18 -14.91 -7.53 -13.05
N ALA A 19 -15.93 -6.73 -13.37
CA ALA A 19 -15.81 -5.28 -13.39
C ALA A 19 -15.44 -4.71 -12.01
N GLU A 20 -16.02 -5.24 -10.93
CA GLU A 20 -15.66 -4.84 -9.57
C GLU A 20 -14.22 -5.26 -9.21
N ARG A 21 -13.77 -6.42 -9.69
CA ARG A 21 -12.36 -6.85 -9.54
C ARG A 21 -11.42 -5.89 -10.25
N GLU A 22 -11.70 -5.54 -11.50
CA GLU A 22 -10.88 -4.60 -12.29
C GLU A 22 -10.79 -3.23 -11.61
N GLN A 23 -11.92 -2.71 -11.10
CA GLN A 23 -11.94 -1.44 -10.36
C GLN A 23 -11.07 -1.50 -9.10
N ARG A 24 -11.11 -2.60 -8.35
CA ARG A 24 -10.25 -2.79 -7.16
C ARG A 24 -8.77 -2.82 -7.53
N VAL A 25 -8.42 -3.48 -8.64
CA VAL A 25 -7.04 -3.51 -9.15
C VAL A 25 -6.58 -2.11 -9.55
N ALA A 26 -7.38 -1.39 -10.34
CA ALA A 26 -7.05 -0.03 -10.77
C ALA A 26 -6.90 0.94 -9.59
N ALA A 27 -7.76 0.82 -8.56
CA ALA A 27 -7.65 1.62 -7.35
C ALA A 27 -6.36 1.32 -6.57
N ARG A 28 -6.01 0.04 -6.43
CA ARG A 28 -4.74 -0.41 -5.82
C ARG A 28 -3.52 0.15 -6.57
N ASP A 29 -3.55 0.12 -7.89
CA ASP A 29 -2.44 0.60 -8.72
C ASP A 29 -2.27 2.12 -8.57
N ARG A 30 -3.38 2.86 -8.54
CA ARG A 30 -3.36 4.30 -8.32
C ARG A 30 -2.75 4.67 -6.96
N VAL A 31 -3.15 3.98 -5.88
CA VAL A 31 -2.60 4.23 -4.54
C VAL A 31 -1.11 3.91 -4.48
N SER A 32 -0.72 2.76 -5.02
CA SER A 32 0.68 2.33 -5.07
C SER A 32 1.54 3.33 -5.84
N TYR A 33 1.03 3.85 -6.97
CA TYR A 33 1.69 4.89 -7.74
C TYR A 33 1.85 6.20 -6.95
N SER A 34 0.78 6.67 -6.30
CA SER A 34 0.84 7.90 -5.49
C SER A 34 1.86 7.80 -4.35
N TYR A 35 1.94 6.66 -3.66
CA TYR A 35 2.97 6.44 -2.65
C TYR A 35 4.37 6.39 -3.25
N GLY A 36 4.55 5.74 -4.40
CA GLY A 36 5.84 5.70 -5.10
C GLY A 36 6.34 7.11 -5.46
N VAL A 37 5.48 7.96 -6.02
CA VAL A 37 5.84 9.35 -6.36
C VAL A 37 6.18 10.15 -5.11
N PHE A 38 5.39 10.02 -4.04
CA PHE A 38 5.67 10.68 -2.76
C PHE A 38 7.05 10.27 -2.23
N TRP A 39 7.32 8.97 -2.12
CA TRP A 39 8.58 8.48 -1.57
C TRP A 39 9.77 8.76 -2.46
N MET A 40 9.63 8.74 -3.78
CA MET A 40 10.71 9.13 -4.69
C MET A 40 11.15 10.57 -4.44
N LYS A 41 10.19 11.50 -4.28
CA LYS A 41 10.50 12.91 -3.97
C LYS A 41 11.19 13.05 -2.61
N THR A 42 10.71 12.34 -1.60
CA THR A 42 11.24 12.44 -0.23
C THR A 42 12.61 11.77 -0.10
N ALA A 43 12.76 10.54 -0.57
CA ALA A 43 13.99 9.75 -0.40
C ALA A 43 15.18 10.31 -1.20
N ARG A 44 14.94 11.05 -2.29
CA ARG A 44 16.00 11.77 -3.00
C ARG A 44 16.65 12.89 -2.20
N LEU A 45 15.97 13.40 -1.18
CA LEU A 45 16.50 14.42 -0.27
C LEU A 45 17.32 13.81 0.87
N TRP A 46 17.31 12.49 1.02
CA TRP A 46 18.07 11.78 2.04
C TRP A 46 19.49 11.50 1.55
N ASP A 47 20.45 11.59 2.47
CA ASP A 47 21.79 11.12 2.20
C ASP A 47 21.83 9.59 2.02
N LYS A 48 22.94 9.09 1.48
CA LYS A 48 23.12 7.65 1.24
C LYS A 48 23.04 6.83 2.55
N PRO A 49 23.72 7.21 3.65
CA PRO A 49 23.62 6.47 4.90
C PRO A 49 22.19 6.31 5.42
N ARG A 50 21.38 7.39 5.40
CA ARG A 50 19.98 7.32 5.82
C ARG A 50 19.16 6.40 4.92
N ARG A 51 19.34 6.48 3.59
CA ARG A 51 18.64 5.57 2.65
C ARG A 51 18.97 4.10 2.94
N GLU A 52 20.22 3.80 3.23
CA GLU A 52 20.66 2.43 3.55
C GLU A 52 20.10 1.93 4.89
N ALA A 53 20.14 2.75 5.95
CA ALA A 53 19.58 2.40 7.26
C ALA A 53 18.07 2.12 7.18
N VAL A 54 17.32 3.03 6.56
CA VAL A 54 15.87 2.87 6.35
C VAL A 54 15.56 1.62 5.52
N ALA A 55 16.34 1.33 4.48
CA ALA A 55 16.16 0.14 3.65
C ALA A 55 16.37 -1.17 4.42
N GLN A 56 17.33 -1.19 5.35
CA GLN A 56 17.57 -2.34 6.22
C GLN A 56 16.38 -2.57 7.17
N HIS A 57 15.92 -1.52 7.85
CA HIS A 57 14.75 -1.60 8.74
C HIS A 57 13.49 -2.05 8.00
N LEU A 58 13.24 -1.51 6.80
CA LEU A 58 12.13 -1.94 5.96
C LEU A 58 12.22 -3.39 5.55
N THR A 59 13.41 -3.88 5.17
CA THR A 59 13.57 -5.27 4.77
C THR A 59 13.24 -6.23 5.92
N ALA A 60 13.63 -5.89 7.15
CA ALA A 60 13.25 -6.67 8.32
C ALA A 60 11.73 -6.64 8.57
N LEU A 61 11.11 -5.46 8.52
CA LEU A 61 9.67 -5.30 8.70
C LEU A 61 8.86 -6.06 7.64
N LEU A 62 9.23 -5.94 6.37
CA LEU A 62 8.53 -6.58 5.25
C LEU A 62 8.62 -8.11 5.25
N ASN A 63 9.65 -8.67 5.89
CA ASN A 63 9.80 -10.13 6.06
C ASN A 63 9.09 -10.64 7.32
N SER A 64 8.52 -9.77 8.15
CA SER A 64 7.74 -10.17 9.33
C SER A 64 6.42 -10.83 8.91
N PRO A 65 5.98 -11.91 9.57
CA PRO A 65 4.68 -12.52 9.32
C PRO A 65 3.49 -11.58 9.65
N ASP A 66 3.73 -10.56 10.49
CA ASP A 66 2.72 -9.59 10.91
C ASP A 66 2.63 -8.37 9.97
N PHE A 67 3.41 -8.36 8.89
CA PHE A 67 3.34 -7.28 7.91
C PHE A 67 2.12 -7.44 7.01
N ASP A 68 1.24 -6.45 7.04
CA ASP A 68 0.10 -6.32 6.16
C ASP A 68 0.32 -5.14 5.22
N ALA A 69 0.29 -5.41 3.91
CA ALA A 69 0.38 -4.41 2.86
C ALA A 69 -0.94 -3.63 2.67
N ASN A 70 -1.58 -3.27 3.77
CA ASN A 70 -2.82 -2.51 3.79
C ASN A 70 -2.64 -1.15 3.09
N PHE A 71 -3.71 -0.67 2.45
CA PHE A 71 -3.63 0.53 1.61
C PHE A 71 -3.68 1.84 2.39
N TYR A 72 -4.33 1.86 3.56
CA TYR A 72 -4.71 3.11 4.21
C TYR A 72 -4.54 3.14 5.73
N GLN A 73 -4.40 1.98 6.38
CA GLN A 73 -4.30 1.93 7.85
C GLN A 73 -2.88 2.29 8.27
N ARG A 74 -2.74 3.48 8.85
CA ARG A 74 -1.45 4.03 9.27
C ARG A 74 -1.05 3.48 10.65
N THR A 75 -0.56 2.25 10.67
CA THR A 75 -0.20 1.52 11.91
C THR A 75 1.29 1.30 12.09
N TYR A 76 2.08 1.40 11.02
CA TYR A 76 3.52 1.17 11.07
C TYR A 76 4.28 2.47 11.30
N THR A 77 5.19 2.48 12.26
CA THR A 77 6.19 3.54 12.44
C THR A 77 7.56 2.98 12.11
N LEU A 78 8.45 3.81 11.57
CA LEU A 78 9.80 3.43 11.23
C LEU A 78 10.77 4.44 11.83
N GLU A 79 11.89 3.95 12.35
CA GLU A 79 12.97 4.83 12.81
C GLU A 79 13.46 5.72 11.65
N ASP A 80 13.75 6.98 11.95
CA ASP A 80 14.18 8.02 11.00
C ASP A 80 13.18 8.36 9.88
N VAL A 81 11.92 7.94 10.00
CA VAL A 81 10.84 8.34 9.10
C VAL A 81 9.64 8.82 9.90
N ASP A 82 9.25 10.08 9.67
CA ASP A 82 8.25 10.74 10.48
C ASP A 82 6.83 10.21 10.27
N GLY A 83 6.20 9.86 11.38
CA GLY A 83 4.78 9.54 11.47
C GLY A 83 4.45 8.07 11.26
N ALA A 84 3.14 7.78 11.27
CA ALA A 84 2.63 6.44 11.00
C ALA A 84 2.31 6.27 9.50
N HIS A 85 2.52 5.07 8.98
CA HIS A 85 2.41 4.73 7.56
C HIS A 85 1.57 3.48 7.33
N ALA A 86 0.90 3.46 6.18
CA ALA A 86 0.22 2.27 5.69
C ALA A 86 1.23 1.26 5.12
N GLY A 87 0.91 -0.03 5.17
CA GLY A 87 1.82 -1.06 4.66
C GLY A 87 2.14 -0.89 3.17
N ALA A 88 1.15 -0.56 2.34
CA ALA A 88 1.36 -0.26 0.92
C ALA A 88 2.30 0.94 0.71
N SER A 89 2.27 1.93 1.61
CA SER A 89 3.18 3.08 1.58
C SER A 89 4.62 2.65 1.88
N LEU A 90 4.84 1.81 2.90
CA LEU A 90 6.17 1.30 3.23
C LEU A 90 6.72 0.36 2.16
N LEU A 91 5.87 -0.47 1.55
CA LEU A 91 6.24 -1.29 0.40
C LEU A 91 6.68 -0.43 -0.79
N ALA A 92 6.00 0.69 -1.04
CA ALA A 92 6.40 1.64 -2.07
C ALA A 92 7.75 2.31 -1.73
N LEU A 93 7.97 2.72 -0.48
CA LEU A 93 9.26 3.25 -0.02
C LEU A 93 10.40 2.26 -0.25
N TRP A 94 10.21 0.99 0.12
CA TRP A 94 11.21 -0.05 -0.10
C TRP A 94 11.59 -0.20 -1.58
N LYS A 95 10.61 -0.17 -2.49
CA LYS A 95 10.87 -0.20 -3.95
C LYS A 95 11.66 1.02 -4.41
N VAL A 96 11.30 2.21 -3.93
CA VAL A 96 12.00 3.46 -4.25
C VAL A 96 13.45 3.39 -3.78
N LEU A 97 13.70 2.98 -2.53
CA LEU A 97 15.06 2.89 -1.99
C LEU A 97 15.92 1.89 -2.77
N ARG A 98 15.34 0.78 -3.25
CA ARG A 98 16.04 -0.15 -4.14
C ARG A 98 16.39 0.49 -5.48
N ALA A 99 15.47 1.22 -6.10
CA ALA A 99 15.72 1.89 -7.37
C ALA A 99 16.81 2.97 -7.24
N LEU A 100 16.83 3.71 -6.13
CA LEU A 100 17.82 4.74 -5.85
C LEU A 100 19.21 4.21 -5.44
N ARG A 101 19.34 2.90 -5.18
CA ARG A 101 20.64 2.26 -4.87
C ARG A 101 21.50 2.07 -6.13
N ASP A 102 20.84 1.95 -7.28
CA ASP A 102 21.47 1.74 -8.59
C ASP A 102 21.81 3.07 -9.29
N GLU A 103 21.45 4.22 -8.71
CA GLU A 103 21.85 5.58 -9.14
C GLU A 103 23.24 5.97 -8.58
#